data_AF-A0A0R2VBG5-F1
#
_entry.id   AF-A0A0R2VBG5-F1
#
_cell.length_a   1.000
_cell.length_b   1.000
_cell.length_c   1.000
_cell.angle_alpha   90.00
_cell.angle_beta   90.00
_cell.angle_gamma   90.00
#
_symmetry.space_group_name_H-M   'P 1'
#
loop_
_entity.id
_entity.type
_entity.pdbx_description
1 polymer ?
#
loop_
_entity_poly.entity_id
_entity_poly.type
_entity_poly.pdbx_seq_one_letter_code
_entity_poly.pdbx_strand_id
1 'polypeptide(L)' 'MAREMYKRRRYCRFSAEGIKEVDYKDVDLLKDFITENGKLIPARITGTKSKYQRQLD' A
#
# COMPACT_ATOMS: atom_id res chain seq x y z
N MET A 1 0.16 1.74 -34.13
CA MET A 1 1.11 2.24 -33.12
C MET A 1 0.46 2.08 -31.75
N ALA A 2 0.61 0.90 -31.12
CA ALA A 2 0.06 0.68 -29.79
C ALA A 2 0.82 1.60 -28.82
N ARG A 3 0.12 2.54 -28.19
CA ARG A 3 0.68 3.41 -27.16
C ARG A 3 1.00 2.49 -25.98
N GLU A 4 2.25 2.07 -25.88
CA GLU A 4 2.74 1.28 -24.76
C GLU A 4 2.61 2.13 -23.51
N MET A 5 1.46 2.00 -22.84
CA MET A 5 1.19 2.67 -21.59
C MET A 5 2.22 2.13 -20.61
N TYR A 6 3.22 2.94 -20.29
CA TYR A 6 4.16 2.71 -19.21
C TYR A 6 3.37 2.34 -17.95
N LYS A 7 3.17 1.03 -17.71
CA LYS A 7 2.59 0.54 -16.47
C LYS A 7 3.59 0.91 -15.41
N ARG A 8 3.30 1.97 -14.64
CA ARG A 8 4.08 2.34 -13.45
C ARG A 8 4.31 1.07 -12.65
N ARG A 9 5.59 0.71 -12.46
CA ARG A 9 5.96 -0.41 -11.61
C ARG A 9 5.33 -0.16 -10.25
N ARG A 10 4.48 -1.09 -9.80
CA ARG A 10 3.88 -1.05 -8.46
C ARG A 10 5.02 -1.15 -7.46
N TYR A 11 5.16 -0.12 -6.62
CA TYR A 11 6.15 -0.06 -5.57
C TYR A 11 5.42 -0.06 -4.22
N CYS A 12 6.00 -0.75 -3.25
CA CYS A 12 5.47 -0.79 -1.90
C CYS A 12 5.82 0.53 -1.20
N ARG A 13 4.80 1.31 -0.84
CA ARG A 13 4.96 2.61 -0.14
C ARG A 13 5.81 2.46 1.13
N PHE A 14 5.52 1.45 1.95
CA PHE A 14 6.31 1.11 3.15
C PHE A 14 7.78 0.85 2.88
N SER A 15 8.11 0.24 1.74
CA SER A 15 9.51 -0.01 1.36
C SER A 15 10.19 1.23 0.79
N ALA A 16 9.44 2.17 0.22
CA ALA A 16 9.95 3.44 -0.28
C ALA A 16 10.19 4.44 0.86
N GLU A 17 9.33 4.46 1.88
CA GLU A 17 9.52 5.28 3.09
C GLU A 17 10.50 4.68 4.10
N GLY A 18 10.95 3.43 3.90
CA GLY A 18 11.90 2.77 4.82
C GLY A 18 11.27 2.33 6.14
N ILE A 19 9.94 2.22 6.20
CA ILE A 19 9.19 1.81 7.38
C ILE A 19 9.43 0.31 7.62
N LYS A 20 9.97 -0.02 8.80
CA LYS A 20 10.32 -1.40 9.19
C LYS A 20 9.12 -2.15 9.79
N GLU A 21 8.27 -1.44 10.51
CA GLU A 21 7.04 -1.95 11.13
C GLU A 21 5.93 -0.91 10.98
N VAL A 22 4.72 -1.40 10.71
CA VAL A 22 3.52 -0.55 10.67
C VAL A 22 2.99 -0.42 12.10
N ASP A 23 3.06 0.79 12.67
CA ASP A 23 2.43 1.07 13.97
C ASP A 23 0.92 1.38 13.74
N TYR A 24 0.07 0.80 14.57
CA TYR A 24 -1.38 1.08 14.56
C TYR A 24 -1.70 2.50 15.04
N LYS A 25 -0.76 3.15 15.73
CA LYS A 25 -0.90 4.53 16.21
C LYS A 25 -0.69 5.57 15.11
N ASP A 26 -0.05 5.19 14.00
CA ASP A 26 0.18 6.07 12.86
C ASP A 26 -1.08 6.13 11.96
N VAL A 27 -2.13 6.76 12.50
CA VAL A 27 -3.42 6.93 11.83
C VAL A 27 -3.31 7.65 10.49
N ASP A 28 -2.37 8.58 10.34
CA ASP A 28 -2.20 9.30 9.06
C ASP A 28 -1.65 8.40 7.97
N LEU A 29 -0.80 7.42 8.32
CA LEU A 29 -0.30 6.45 7.37
C LEU A 29 -1.35 5.39 7.04
N LEU A 30 -2.12 4.94 8.04
CA LEU A 30 -3.16 3.92 7.88
C LEU A 30 -4.36 4.41 7.06
N LYS A 31 -4.71 5.70 7.14
CA LYS A 31 -5.78 6.30 6.34
C LYS A 31 -5.58 6.08 4.85
N ASP A 32 -4.35 6.12 4.35
CA ASP A 32 -4.04 5.90 2.93
C ASP A 32 -4.28 4.44 2.48
N PHE A 33 -4.38 3.50 3.41
CA PHE A 33 -4.64 2.07 3.15
C PHE A 33 -6.09 1.67 3.42
N ILE A 34 -6.92 2.60 3.88
CA ILE A 34 -8.33 2.38 4.21
C ILE A 34 -9.20 3.07 3.14
N THR A 35 -10.23 2.37 2.69
CA THR A 35 -11.26 2.94 1.80
C THR A 35 -12.20 3.84 2.60
N GLU A 36 -12.94 4.72 1.93
CA GLU A 36 -13.94 5.60 2.56
C GLU A 36 -15.00 4.83 3.40
N ASN A 37 -15.21 3.55 3.09
CA ASN A 37 -16.11 2.65 3.80
C ASN A 37 -15.47 1.93 5.00
N GLY A 38 -14.23 2.27 5.37
CA GLY A 38 -13.49 1.62 6.46
C GLY A 38 -12.91 0.25 6.12
N LYS A 39 -12.98 -0.20 4.85
CA LYS A 39 -12.38 -1.48 4.43
C LYS A 39 -10.92 -1.29 4.03
N LEU A 40 -10.07 -2.25 4.38
CA LEU A 40 -8.67 -2.25 3.97
C LEU A 40 -8.54 -2.44 2.46
N ILE A 41 -7.68 -1.63 1.81
CA ILE A 41 -7.40 -1.75 0.39
C ILE A 41 -6.52 -2.99 0.15
N PRO A 42 -6.88 -3.88 -0.78
CA PRO A 42 -6.10 -5.08 -1.06
C PRO A 42 -4.74 -4.76 -1.69
N ALA A 43 -3.73 -5.56 -1.36
CA ALA A 43 -2.34 -5.42 -1.83
C ALA A 43 -2.17 -5.35 -3.36
N ARG A 44 -3.14 -5.87 -4.14
CA ARG A 44 -3.16 -5.75 -5.60
C ARG A 44 -3.23 -4.29 -6.07
N ILE A 45 -3.91 -3.43 -5.31
CA ILE A 45 -4.11 -2.01 -5.63
C ILE A 45 -2.99 -1.18 -5.02
N THR A 46 -2.73 -1.34 -3.73
CA THR A 46 -1.73 -0.59 -2.96
C THR A 46 -0.28 -0.99 -3.24
N GLY A 47 -0.03 -2.17 -3.81
CA GLY A 47 1.33 -2.64 -4.12
C GLY A 47 2.17 -2.95 -2.89
N THR A 48 1.53 -3.12 -1.73
CA THR A 48 2.14 -3.49 -0.46
C THR A 48 2.69 -4.91 -0.52
N LYS A 49 3.90 -5.13 0.02
CA LYS A 49 4.43 -6.51 0.13
C LYS A 49 3.57 -7.30 1.11
N SER A 50 3.46 -8.60 0.88
CA SER A 50 2.69 -9.52 1.75
C SER A 50 3.09 -9.45 3.23
N LYS A 51 4.36 -9.12 3.53
CA LYS A 51 4.82 -8.91 4.92
C LYS A 51 4.08 -7.76 5.60
N TYR A 52 3.99 -6.61 4.95
CA TYR A 52 3.32 -5.42 5.48
C TYR A 52 1.80 -5.58 5.43
N GLN A 53 1.27 -6.25 4.40
CA GLN A 53 -0.16 -6.53 4.32
C GLN A 53 -0.64 -7.40 5.49
N ARG A 54 0.16 -8.39 5.93
CA ARG A 54 -0.14 -9.23 7.10
C ARG A 54 -0.02 -8.50 8.44
N GLN A 55 0.67 -7.35 8.49
CA GLN A 55 0.71 -6.50 9.68
C GLN A 55 -0.52 -5.58 9.77
N LEU A 56 -1.24 -5.41 8.66
CA LEU A 56 -2.46 -4.62 8.55
C LEU A 56 -3.75 -5.46 8.67
N ASP A 57 -3.63 -6.78 8.55
CA ASP A 57 -4.71 -7.77 8.68
C ASP A 57 -4.95 -8.08 10.17
#